data_AF-G4Q3I8-F1
#
_entry.id   AF-G4Q3I8-F1
#
_cell.length_a   1.000
_cell.length_b   1.000
_cell.length_c   1.000
_cell.angle_alpha   90.00
_cell.angle_beta   90.00
_cell.angle_gamma   90.00
#
_symmetry.space_group_name_H-M   'P 1'
#
loop_
_entity.id
_entity.type
_entity.pdbx_description
1 polymer ?
#
loop_
_entity_poly.entity_id
_entity_poly.type
_entity_poly.pdbx_seq_one_letter_code
_entity_poly.pdbx_strand_id
1 'polypeptide(L)'
;MKEEGPMRKLICLLVACLMVTAGCASLKNGLLSREVPRFAVVDWDRLVKQHPKYKVWQKQKTDLETAKALRERQLKDGHQQLAILGKMRSLAGKGRDRFRSAQLAAKVAEKEAQEQDLLQKKAESLDAAAESYVQKDREDVETRFRIPLFNVRLKLGSIKMSEASQNALLQEEQELLDKRREAIEAIEEKKAAWIKEQMASDISESRARMDAFQQSLTVDLVKEETGLDLTKKEQQPGQKELDTLIASMDTQIQRQDAETQKLREEIDSDILSAIKKINLTRKYTLVFRNPRANISADDITDDVEKEVQNIVE
;
A
#
# COMPACT_ATOMS: atom_id res chain seq x y z
N MET A 1 -81.61 91.41 -19.51
CA MET A 1 -80.50 90.44 -19.71
C MET A 1 -79.81 90.33 -18.34
N LYS A 2 -80.02 89.26 -17.55
CA LYS A 2 -79.22 88.01 -17.53
C LYS A 2 -77.71 88.34 -17.36
N GLU A 3 -76.94 87.91 -16.36
CA GLU A 3 -76.92 86.72 -15.49
C GLU A 3 -76.08 86.93 -14.20
N GLU A 4 -76.51 86.23 -13.15
CA GLU A 4 -75.81 85.56 -12.03
C GLU A 4 -74.30 85.76 -11.75
N GLY A 5 -73.99 86.36 -10.58
CA GLY A 5 -73.24 85.77 -9.45
C GLY A 5 -71.74 85.36 -9.56
N PRO A 6 -70.89 85.93 -8.67
CA PRO A 6 -69.70 85.27 -8.13
C PRO A 6 -69.83 84.91 -6.64
N MET A 7 -71.02 85.08 -6.04
CA MET A 7 -71.33 84.89 -4.60
C MET A 7 -71.40 83.44 -4.12
N ARG A 8 -70.98 82.45 -4.92
CA ARG A 8 -70.94 81.03 -4.53
C ARG A 8 -69.54 80.46 -4.38
N LYS A 9 -68.50 81.18 -4.85
CA LYS A 9 -67.09 80.78 -4.69
C LYS A 9 -66.36 81.50 -3.55
N LEU A 10 -66.92 82.60 -3.04
CA LEU A 10 -66.37 83.33 -1.90
C LEU A 10 -66.87 82.79 -0.54
N ILE A 11 -68.05 82.16 -0.51
CA ILE A 11 -68.66 81.60 0.72
C ILE A 11 -67.98 80.29 1.14
N CYS A 12 -67.48 79.49 0.20
CA CYS A 12 -66.75 78.26 0.53
C CYS A 12 -65.34 78.51 1.10
N LEU A 13 -64.76 79.69 0.89
CA LEU A 13 -63.42 80.03 1.39
C LEU A 13 -63.48 80.70 2.78
N LEU A 14 -64.63 81.27 3.17
CA LEU A 14 -64.89 81.83 4.50
C LEU A 14 -65.28 80.76 5.56
N VAL A 15 -65.71 79.57 5.16
CA VAL A 15 -66.02 78.45 6.08
C VAL A 15 -64.76 77.65 6.47
N ALA A 16 -63.68 77.74 5.69
CA ALA A 16 -62.41 77.05 5.98
C ALA A 16 -61.46 77.85 6.90
N CYS A 17 -61.66 79.16 7.07
CA CYS A 17 -60.81 80.00 7.92
C CYS A 17 -61.42 80.36 9.29
N LEU A 18 -62.66 79.95 9.57
CA LEU A 18 -63.32 80.14 10.88
C LEU A 18 -63.21 78.93 11.83
N MET A 19 -62.48 77.88 11.42
CA MET A 19 -62.12 76.72 12.24
C MET A 19 -60.66 76.77 12.75
N VAL A 20 -60.07 77.96 12.83
CA VAL A 20 -58.78 78.18 13.48
C VAL A 20 -58.95 79.35 14.44
N THR A 21 -59.29 79.00 15.69
CA THR A 21 -59.20 79.76 16.96
C THR A 21 -60.51 79.85 17.76
N ALA A 22 -60.88 78.74 18.40
CA ALA A 22 -61.58 78.77 19.69
C ALA A 22 -61.40 77.41 20.39
N GLY A 23 -60.81 77.40 21.58
CA GLY A 23 -60.94 76.29 22.54
C GLY A 23 -59.65 75.65 23.02
N CYS A 24 -58.97 76.31 23.97
CA CYS A 24 -58.23 75.60 25.00
C CYS A 24 -59.21 74.74 25.81
N ALA A 25 -58.96 73.43 25.91
CA ALA A 25 -59.49 72.61 27.01
C ALA A 25 -58.58 71.41 27.22
N SER A 26 -58.17 71.23 28.47
CA SER A 26 -57.55 70.03 29.00
C SER A 26 -58.32 68.79 28.55
N LEU A 27 -57.71 67.97 27.69
CA LEU A 27 -58.16 66.62 27.39
C LEU A 27 -57.14 65.64 27.96
N LYS A 28 -57.48 65.16 29.15
CA LYS A 28 -57.11 63.83 29.63
C LYS A 28 -57.51 62.82 28.55
N ASN A 29 -56.59 62.51 27.63
CA ASN A 29 -56.71 61.34 26.76
C ASN A 29 -55.98 60.17 27.42
N GLY A 30 -56.66 59.52 28.36
CA GLY A 30 -56.42 58.10 28.57
C GLY A 30 -57.10 57.35 27.44
N LEU A 31 -56.32 56.79 26.51
CA LEU A 31 -56.65 55.60 25.69
C LEU A 31 -55.58 55.44 24.61
N LEU A 32 -54.45 54.88 25.03
CA LEU A 32 -53.60 53.92 24.32
C LEU A 32 -52.42 53.67 25.28
N SER A 33 -52.63 52.80 26.26
CA SER A 33 -51.55 52.29 27.09
C SER A 33 -50.51 51.67 26.16
N ARG A 34 -49.41 52.37 25.92
CA ARG A 34 -48.24 51.77 25.27
C ARG A 34 -47.70 50.76 26.27
N GLU A 35 -48.03 49.48 26.08
CA GLU A 35 -47.53 48.40 26.93
C GLU A 35 -46.00 48.52 26.96
N VAL A 36 -45.44 48.78 28.14
CA VAL A 36 -43.98 48.81 28.33
C VAL A 36 -43.47 47.42 27.98
N PRO A 37 -42.53 47.28 27.03
CA PRO A 37 -42.06 45.97 26.60
C PRO A 37 -41.43 45.26 27.79
N ARG A 38 -41.99 44.10 28.16
CA ARG A 38 -41.44 43.22 29.18
C ARG A 38 -40.62 42.14 28.52
N PHE A 39 -39.39 41.98 28.99
CA PHE A 39 -38.48 40.95 28.52
C PHE A 39 -38.36 39.85 29.58
N ALA A 40 -38.20 38.61 29.14
CA ALA A 40 -37.92 37.50 30.03
C ALA A 40 -36.59 36.82 29.68
N VAL A 41 -36.02 36.14 30.66
CA VAL A 41 -34.76 35.40 30.56
C VAL A 41 -35.00 33.96 30.97
N VAL A 42 -34.32 33.05 30.27
CA VAL A 42 -34.33 31.62 30.56
C VAL A 42 -32.91 31.05 30.49
N ASP A 43 -32.54 30.27 31.51
CA ASP A 43 -31.39 29.36 31.45
C ASP A 43 -31.78 28.06 30.72
N TRP A 44 -31.47 28.02 29.43
CA TRP A 44 -31.74 26.88 28.56
C TRP A 44 -30.95 25.64 28.91
N ASP A 45 -29.69 25.81 29.35
CA ASP A 45 -28.85 24.66 29.63
C ASP A 45 -29.32 23.97 30.91
N ARG A 46 -29.83 24.75 31.88
CA ARG A 46 -30.54 24.23 33.04
C ARG A 46 -31.84 23.53 32.64
N LEU A 47 -32.68 24.13 31.80
CA LEU A 47 -33.94 23.51 31.37
C LEU A 47 -33.73 22.20 30.59
N VAL A 48 -32.75 22.15 29.70
CA VAL A 48 -32.39 20.92 28.98
C VAL A 48 -31.96 19.83 29.96
N LYS A 49 -31.14 20.15 30.98
CA LYS A 49 -30.70 19.18 31.99
C LYS A 49 -31.84 18.67 32.89
N GLN A 50 -32.82 19.52 33.17
CA GLN A 50 -33.99 19.23 34.00
C GLN A 50 -35.08 18.46 33.23
N HIS A 51 -35.00 18.40 31.90
CA HIS A 51 -35.97 17.71 31.07
C HIS A 51 -36.01 16.19 31.37
N PRO A 52 -37.20 15.55 31.45
CA PRO A 52 -37.31 14.10 31.72
C PRO A 52 -36.48 13.23 30.76
N LYS A 53 -36.53 13.53 29.46
CA LYS A 53 -35.78 12.85 28.40
C LYS A 53 -34.26 13.14 28.39
N TYR A 54 -33.73 14.02 29.24
CA TYR A 54 -32.31 14.41 29.22
C TYR A 54 -31.35 13.24 29.45
N LYS A 55 -31.65 12.37 30.42
CA LYS A 55 -30.80 11.20 30.72
C LYS A 55 -30.72 10.24 29.54
N VAL A 56 -31.82 10.08 28.81
CA VAL A 56 -31.89 9.24 27.60
C VAL A 56 -31.02 9.86 26.50
N TRP A 57 -31.16 11.17 26.26
CA TRP A 57 -30.34 11.88 25.28
C TRP A 57 -28.84 11.84 25.62
N GLN A 58 -28.48 12.05 26.89
CA GLN A 58 -27.10 12.00 27.34
C GLN A 58 -26.50 10.61 27.11
N LYS A 59 -27.25 9.54 27.41
CA LYS A 59 -26.82 8.16 27.15
C LYS A 59 -26.66 7.88 25.66
N GLN A 60 -27.61 8.28 24.83
CA GLN A 60 -27.51 8.12 23.37
C GLN A 60 -26.29 8.84 22.80
N LYS A 61 -25.99 10.05 23.29
CA LYS A 61 -24.79 10.79 22.89
C LYS A 61 -23.50 10.04 23.27
N THR A 62 -23.41 9.51 24.49
CA THR A 62 -22.22 8.73 24.90
C THR A 62 -22.09 7.44 24.09
N ASP A 63 -23.20 6.73 23.86
CA ASP A 63 -23.21 5.49 23.09
C ASP A 63 -22.74 5.77 21.64
N LEU A 64 -23.17 6.87 21.04
CA LEU A 64 -22.73 7.31 19.72
C LEU A 64 -21.23 7.65 19.65
N GLU A 65 -20.67 8.34 20.66
CA GLU A 65 -19.23 8.59 20.73
C GLU A 65 -18.43 7.28 20.85
N THR A 66 -18.91 6.33 21.65
CA THR A 66 -18.27 5.01 21.75
C THR A 66 -18.36 4.20 20.45
N ALA A 67 -19.48 4.28 19.73
CA ALA A 67 -19.66 3.63 18.43
C ALA A 67 -18.70 4.22 17.37
N LYS A 68 -18.55 5.55 17.33
CA LYS A 68 -17.57 6.23 16.45
C LYS A 68 -16.13 5.82 16.78
N ALA A 69 -15.78 5.76 18.06
CA ALA A 69 -14.45 5.30 18.49
C ALA A 69 -14.19 3.83 18.13
N LEU A 70 -15.19 2.95 18.29
CA LEU A 70 -15.11 1.56 17.91
C LEU A 70 -14.90 1.39 16.40
N ARG A 71 -15.63 2.15 15.58
CA ARG A 71 -15.50 2.16 14.11
C ARG A 71 -14.08 2.53 13.68
N GLU A 72 -13.52 3.60 14.23
CA GLU A 72 -12.14 4.00 13.94
C GLU A 72 -11.11 2.94 14.35
N ARG A 73 -11.35 2.28 15.47
CA ARG A 73 -10.49 1.19 15.93
C ARG A 73 -10.56 -0.02 14.98
N GLN A 74 -11.76 -0.44 14.58
CA GLN A 74 -11.95 -1.55 13.64
C GLN A 74 -11.27 -1.29 12.29
N LEU A 75 -11.34 -0.04 11.80
CA LEU A 75 -10.68 0.33 10.55
C LEU A 75 -9.15 0.21 10.67
N LYS A 76 -8.57 0.74 11.76
CA LYS A 76 -7.12 0.67 12.00
C LYS A 76 -6.64 -0.77 12.19
N ASP A 77 -7.32 -1.53 13.03
CA ASP A 77 -6.97 -2.92 13.33
C ASP A 77 -7.10 -3.79 12.06
N GLY A 78 -8.18 -3.60 11.29
CA GLY A 78 -8.39 -4.28 10.00
C GLY A 78 -7.29 -3.98 8.97
N HIS A 79 -6.92 -2.70 8.80
CA HIS A 79 -5.81 -2.34 7.91
C HIS A 79 -4.47 -2.93 8.35
N GLN A 80 -4.19 -2.97 9.65
CA GLN A 80 -2.97 -3.59 10.17
C GLN A 80 -2.94 -5.10 9.89
N GLN A 81 -4.06 -5.80 10.11
CA GLN A 81 -4.17 -7.23 9.79
C GLN A 81 -3.98 -7.49 8.29
N LEU A 82 -4.62 -6.71 7.43
CA LEU A 82 -4.45 -6.82 5.98
C LEU A 82 -3.01 -6.54 5.54
N ALA A 83 -2.34 -5.57 6.16
CA ALA A 83 -0.93 -5.30 5.89
C ALA A 83 -0.02 -6.47 6.29
N ILE A 84 -0.27 -7.13 7.44
CA ILE A 84 0.46 -8.34 7.87
C ILE A 84 0.22 -9.48 6.89
N LEU A 85 -1.03 -9.73 6.50
CA LEU A 85 -1.38 -10.75 5.50
C LEU A 85 -0.71 -10.47 4.15
N GLY A 86 -0.65 -9.21 3.75
CA GLY A 86 0.09 -8.78 2.55
C GLY A 86 1.59 -9.11 2.64
N LYS A 87 2.23 -8.82 3.78
CA LYS A 87 3.63 -9.21 4.03
C LYS A 87 3.81 -10.73 3.98
N MET A 88 2.95 -11.50 4.65
CA MET A 88 3.00 -12.97 4.65
C MET A 88 2.87 -13.54 3.24
N ARG A 89 1.91 -13.05 2.44
CA ARG A 89 1.75 -13.47 1.03
C ARG A 89 2.98 -13.14 0.19
N SER A 90 3.58 -11.96 0.39
CA SER A 90 4.82 -11.58 -0.31
C SER A 90 6.00 -12.47 0.08
N LEU A 91 6.11 -12.87 1.35
CA LEU A 91 7.15 -13.77 1.83
C LEU A 91 6.94 -15.19 1.28
N ALA A 92 5.70 -15.67 1.24
CA ALA A 92 5.36 -16.95 0.62
C ALA A 92 5.67 -16.94 -0.89
N GLY A 93 5.36 -15.85 -1.60
CA GLY A 93 5.75 -15.65 -3.00
C GLY A 93 7.25 -15.70 -3.21
N LYS A 94 8.02 -14.92 -2.43
CA LYS A 94 9.49 -14.95 -2.46
C LYS A 94 10.07 -16.34 -2.13
N GLY A 95 9.46 -17.06 -1.20
CA GLY A 95 9.84 -18.43 -0.86
C GLY A 95 9.64 -19.39 -2.04
N ARG A 96 8.50 -19.27 -2.74
CA ARG A 96 8.20 -20.04 -3.95
C ARG A 96 9.17 -19.72 -5.09
N ASP A 97 9.46 -18.44 -5.33
CA ASP A 97 10.42 -18.03 -6.36
C ASP A 97 11.84 -18.55 -6.08
N ARG A 98 12.28 -18.47 -4.81
CA ARG A 98 13.58 -19.02 -4.39
C ARG A 98 13.64 -20.53 -4.58
N PHE A 99 12.61 -21.25 -4.16
CA PHE A 99 12.53 -22.70 -4.33
C PHE A 99 12.57 -23.09 -5.81
N ARG A 100 11.79 -22.41 -6.66
CA ARG A 100 11.80 -22.60 -8.11
C ARG A 100 13.17 -22.33 -8.72
N SER A 101 13.82 -21.23 -8.34
CA SER A 101 15.17 -20.91 -8.84
C SER A 101 16.22 -21.95 -8.44
N ALA A 102 16.12 -22.48 -7.21
CA ALA A 102 16.99 -23.56 -6.75
C ALA A 102 16.71 -24.87 -7.50
N GLN A 103 15.45 -25.19 -7.77
CA GLN A 103 15.07 -26.38 -8.55
C GLN A 103 15.56 -26.29 -9.99
N LEU A 104 15.44 -25.12 -10.63
CA LEU A 104 16.02 -24.84 -11.94
C LEU A 104 17.54 -25.03 -11.94
N ALA A 105 18.24 -24.42 -10.98
CA ALA A 105 19.68 -24.54 -10.85
C ALA A 105 20.13 -25.99 -10.65
N ALA A 106 19.41 -26.76 -9.81
CA ALA A 106 19.69 -28.17 -9.58
C ALA A 106 19.52 -29.02 -10.84
N LYS A 107 18.41 -28.85 -11.57
CA LYS A 107 18.16 -29.59 -12.82
C LYS A 107 19.17 -29.22 -13.92
N VAL A 108 19.58 -27.95 -14.01
CA VAL A 108 20.64 -27.53 -14.95
C VAL A 108 21.98 -28.13 -14.57
N ALA A 109 22.36 -28.08 -13.29
CA ALA A 109 23.63 -28.64 -12.82
C ALA A 109 23.68 -30.17 -13.00
N GLU A 110 22.58 -30.87 -12.75
CA GLU A 110 22.47 -32.31 -13.01
C GLU A 110 22.67 -32.63 -14.49
N LYS A 111 22.01 -31.88 -15.37
CA LYS A 111 22.15 -32.09 -16.81
C LYS A 111 23.55 -31.75 -17.32
N GLU A 112 24.16 -30.69 -16.79
CA GLU A 112 25.54 -30.32 -17.10
C GLU A 112 26.52 -31.41 -16.68
N ALA A 113 26.36 -31.98 -15.48
CA ALA A 113 27.19 -33.09 -15.01
C ALA A 113 27.05 -34.34 -15.91
N GLN A 114 25.84 -34.66 -16.37
CA GLN A 114 25.62 -35.75 -17.33
C GLN A 114 26.32 -35.50 -18.67
N GLU A 115 26.22 -34.29 -19.21
CA GLU A 115 26.87 -33.95 -20.48
C GLU A 115 28.40 -33.92 -20.34
N GLN A 116 28.94 -33.46 -19.22
CA GLN A 116 30.38 -33.51 -18.93
C GLN A 116 30.89 -34.96 -18.82
N ASP A 117 30.15 -35.83 -18.13
CA ASP A 117 30.48 -37.27 -18.04
C ASP A 117 30.47 -37.94 -19.42
N LEU A 118 29.50 -37.61 -20.29
CA LEU A 118 29.46 -38.10 -21.66
C LEU A 118 30.68 -37.62 -22.48
N LEU A 119 31.04 -36.34 -22.37
CA LEU A 119 32.21 -35.79 -23.06
C LEU A 119 33.51 -36.42 -22.55
N GLN A 120 33.63 -36.65 -21.24
CA GLN A 120 34.78 -37.30 -20.64
C GLN A 120 34.93 -38.74 -21.14
N LYS A 121 33.85 -39.53 -21.11
CA LYS A 121 33.87 -40.90 -21.65
C LYS A 121 34.25 -40.95 -23.12
N LYS A 122 33.81 -39.97 -23.91
CA LYS A 122 34.22 -39.84 -25.31
C LYS A 122 35.70 -39.50 -25.45
N ALA A 123 36.22 -38.58 -24.65
CA ALA A 123 37.64 -38.26 -24.62
C ALA A 123 38.49 -39.50 -24.30
N GLU A 124 38.12 -40.24 -23.25
CA GLU A 124 38.78 -41.50 -22.85
C GLU A 124 38.72 -42.56 -23.95
N SER A 125 37.60 -42.63 -24.69
CA SER A 125 37.48 -43.57 -25.83
C SER A 125 38.39 -43.21 -27.02
N LEU A 126 38.77 -41.94 -27.14
CA LEU A 126 39.68 -41.45 -28.18
C LEU A 126 41.15 -41.65 -27.82
N ASP A 127 41.50 -41.93 -26.56
CA ASP A 127 42.89 -42.03 -26.12
C ASP A 127 43.70 -43.08 -26.87
N ALA A 128 43.11 -44.26 -27.12
CA ALA A 128 43.78 -45.32 -27.87
C ALA A 128 44.01 -44.93 -29.35
N ALA A 129 43.04 -44.25 -29.96
CA ALA A 129 43.15 -43.75 -31.33
C ALA A 129 44.18 -42.61 -31.42
N ALA A 130 44.21 -41.73 -30.43
CA ALA A 130 45.17 -40.64 -30.32
C ALA A 130 46.60 -41.15 -30.11
N GLU A 131 46.78 -42.19 -29.30
CA GLU A 131 48.07 -42.85 -29.12
C GLU A 131 48.55 -43.49 -30.42
N SER A 132 47.66 -44.19 -31.14
CA SER A 132 47.98 -44.74 -32.45
C SER A 132 48.33 -43.67 -33.49
N TYR A 133 47.70 -42.48 -33.42
CA TYR A 133 47.98 -41.36 -34.32
C TYR A 133 49.41 -40.82 -34.16
N VAL A 134 49.93 -40.75 -32.93
CA VAL A 134 51.27 -40.22 -32.64
C VAL A 134 52.36 -41.30 -32.53
N GLN A 135 51.99 -42.58 -32.57
CA GLN A 135 52.90 -43.70 -32.37
C GLN A 135 54.15 -43.62 -33.27
N LYS A 136 53.96 -43.32 -34.55
CA LYS A 136 55.06 -43.21 -35.51
C LYS A 136 56.00 -42.04 -35.18
N ASP A 137 55.44 -40.89 -34.80
CA ASP A 137 56.24 -39.72 -34.41
C ASP A 137 57.08 -40.03 -33.15
N ARG A 138 56.53 -40.79 -32.19
CA ARG A 138 57.28 -41.26 -31.01
C ARG A 138 58.43 -42.19 -31.39
N GLU A 139 58.18 -43.15 -32.28
CA GLU A 139 59.20 -44.10 -32.76
C GLU A 139 60.32 -43.38 -33.54
N ASP A 140 59.97 -42.35 -34.31
CA ASP A 140 60.93 -41.52 -35.04
C ASP A 140 61.82 -40.71 -34.08
N VAL A 141 61.25 -40.14 -33.00
CA VAL A 141 62.02 -39.47 -31.94
C VAL A 141 62.96 -40.45 -31.24
N GLU A 142 62.48 -41.63 -30.85
CA GLU A 142 63.33 -42.64 -30.20
C GLU A 142 64.48 -43.05 -31.12
N THR A 143 64.20 -43.33 -32.39
CA THR A 143 65.20 -43.71 -33.38
C THR A 143 66.25 -42.62 -33.57
N ARG A 144 65.83 -41.34 -33.60
CA ARG A 144 66.70 -40.18 -33.78
C ARG A 144 67.69 -39.98 -32.64
N PHE A 145 67.27 -40.19 -31.39
CA PHE A 145 68.11 -39.90 -30.20
C PHE A 145 68.80 -41.12 -29.60
N ARG A 146 68.35 -42.34 -29.89
CA ARG A 146 68.89 -43.59 -29.29
C ARG A 146 70.39 -43.76 -29.51
N ILE A 147 70.86 -43.65 -30.74
CA ILE A 147 72.29 -43.88 -31.07
C ILE A 147 73.19 -42.75 -30.55
N PRO A 148 72.87 -41.45 -30.73
CA PRO A 148 73.66 -40.36 -30.16
C PRO A 148 73.81 -40.47 -28.64
N LEU A 149 72.71 -40.68 -27.90
CA LEU A 149 72.75 -40.82 -26.44
C LEU A 149 73.56 -42.04 -26.01
N PHE A 150 73.39 -43.19 -26.69
CA PHE A 150 74.17 -44.39 -26.41
C PHE A 150 75.67 -44.14 -26.60
N ASN A 151 76.06 -43.47 -27.68
CA ASN A 151 77.45 -43.17 -27.98
C ASN A 151 78.08 -42.24 -26.94
N VAL A 152 77.36 -41.20 -26.50
CA VAL A 152 77.85 -40.28 -25.46
C VAL A 152 78.04 -41.01 -24.13
N ARG A 153 77.07 -41.83 -23.71
CA ARG A 153 77.16 -42.64 -22.49
C ARG A 153 78.30 -43.67 -22.54
N LEU A 154 78.49 -44.31 -23.68
CA LEU A 154 79.58 -45.25 -23.87
C LEU A 154 80.94 -44.55 -23.72
N LYS A 155 81.11 -43.36 -24.32
CA LYS A 155 82.35 -42.57 -24.19
C LYS A 155 82.60 -42.16 -22.74
N LEU A 156 81.57 -41.67 -22.04
CA LEU A 156 81.64 -41.30 -20.62
C LEU A 156 82.03 -42.47 -19.71
N GLY A 157 81.55 -43.69 -20.00
CA GLY A 157 81.80 -44.87 -19.16
C GLY A 157 83.06 -45.68 -19.50
N SER A 158 83.56 -45.63 -20.74
CA SER A 158 84.62 -46.54 -21.22
C SER A 158 85.99 -45.89 -21.45
N ILE A 159 86.07 -44.55 -21.55
CA ILE A 159 87.29 -43.84 -21.92
C ILE A 159 87.79 -43.02 -20.72
N LYS A 160 89.03 -43.28 -20.27
CA LYS A 160 89.72 -42.37 -19.35
C LYS A 160 90.06 -41.07 -20.10
N MET A 161 89.48 -39.96 -19.68
CA MET A 161 89.61 -38.66 -20.33
C MET A 161 89.90 -37.56 -19.31
N SER A 162 90.29 -36.37 -19.78
CA SER A 162 90.49 -35.21 -18.92
C SER A 162 89.14 -34.69 -18.38
N GLU A 163 89.18 -33.99 -17.23
CA GLU A 163 87.98 -33.40 -16.62
C GLU A 163 87.24 -32.44 -17.57
N ALA A 164 87.98 -31.65 -18.35
CA ALA A 164 87.41 -30.74 -19.34
C ALA A 164 86.63 -31.49 -20.45
N SER A 165 87.19 -32.59 -20.97
CA SER A 165 86.51 -33.43 -21.97
C SER A 165 85.31 -34.18 -21.39
N GLN A 166 85.36 -34.57 -20.12
CA GLN A 166 84.25 -35.22 -19.44
C GLN A 166 83.07 -34.26 -19.26
N ASN A 167 83.33 -33.02 -18.82
CA ASN A 167 82.32 -31.98 -18.67
C ASN A 167 81.67 -31.59 -20.01
N ALA A 168 82.45 -31.55 -21.10
CA ALA A 168 81.91 -31.30 -22.44
C ALA A 168 80.94 -32.40 -22.90
N LEU A 169 81.26 -33.67 -22.65
CA LEU A 169 80.35 -34.78 -22.98
C LEU A 169 79.11 -34.82 -22.09
N LEU A 170 79.20 -34.41 -20.82
CA LEU A 170 78.03 -34.28 -19.95
C LEU A 170 77.09 -33.16 -20.42
N GLN A 171 77.63 -32.04 -20.91
CA GLN A 171 76.84 -30.98 -21.53
C GLN A 171 76.15 -31.46 -22.81
N GLU A 172 76.88 -32.19 -23.68
CA GLU A 172 76.31 -32.79 -24.89
C GLU A 172 75.19 -33.80 -24.57
N GLU A 173 75.35 -34.64 -23.53
CA GLU A 173 74.29 -35.54 -23.07
C GLU A 173 73.05 -34.76 -22.63
N GLN A 174 73.24 -33.71 -21.83
CA GLN A 174 72.14 -32.90 -21.32
C GLN A 174 71.38 -32.20 -22.46
N GLU A 175 72.08 -31.60 -23.42
CA GLU A 175 71.45 -30.99 -24.59
C GLU A 175 70.65 -31.99 -25.43
N LEU A 176 71.17 -33.22 -25.60
CA LEU A 176 70.45 -34.28 -26.32
C LEU A 176 69.20 -34.73 -25.56
N LEU A 177 69.26 -34.81 -24.23
CA LEU A 177 68.11 -35.13 -23.40
C LEU A 177 67.04 -34.03 -23.45
N ASP A 178 67.45 -32.76 -23.42
CA ASP A 178 66.51 -31.64 -23.47
C ASP A 178 65.84 -31.53 -24.85
N LYS A 179 66.60 -31.68 -25.94
CA LYS A 179 66.04 -31.76 -27.31
C LYS A 179 65.08 -32.95 -27.48
N ARG A 180 65.36 -34.09 -26.83
CA ARG A 180 64.45 -35.24 -26.83
C ARG A 180 63.17 -34.95 -26.07
N ARG A 181 63.27 -34.27 -24.92
CA ARG A 181 62.12 -33.86 -24.10
C ARG A 181 61.20 -32.91 -24.88
N GLU A 182 61.78 -31.87 -25.48
CA GLU A 182 61.04 -30.91 -26.33
C GLU A 182 60.32 -31.62 -27.48
N ALA A 183 60.98 -32.58 -28.13
CA ALA A 183 60.38 -33.35 -29.20
C ALA A 183 59.21 -34.24 -28.72
N ILE A 184 59.30 -34.82 -27.52
CA ILE A 184 58.22 -35.59 -26.90
C ILE A 184 57.06 -34.68 -26.51
N GLU A 185 57.33 -33.51 -25.92
CA GLU A 185 56.31 -32.53 -25.55
C GLU A 185 55.53 -32.04 -26.78
N ALA A 186 56.23 -31.74 -27.89
CA ALA A 186 55.57 -31.39 -29.15
C ALA A 186 54.66 -32.51 -29.70
N ILE A 187 55.00 -33.77 -29.44
CA ILE A 187 54.15 -34.91 -29.81
C ILE A 187 52.91 -34.99 -28.92
N GLU A 188 53.04 -34.77 -27.60
CA GLU A 188 51.90 -34.72 -26.69
C GLU A 188 50.96 -33.54 -27.01
N GLU A 189 51.50 -32.38 -27.39
CA GLU A 189 50.69 -31.26 -27.86
C GLU A 189 49.93 -31.60 -29.14
N LYS A 190 50.59 -32.27 -30.08
CA LYS A 190 49.95 -32.76 -31.31
C LYS A 190 48.85 -33.79 -31.03
N LYS A 191 49.07 -34.69 -30.06
CA LYS A 191 48.07 -35.65 -29.59
C LYS A 191 46.86 -34.93 -28.98
N ALA A 192 47.08 -33.97 -28.08
CA ALA A 192 46.03 -33.20 -27.43
C ALA A 192 45.24 -32.35 -28.43
N ALA A 193 45.91 -31.74 -29.41
CA ALA A 193 45.26 -30.98 -30.48
C ALA A 193 44.35 -31.87 -31.33
N TRP A 194 44.80 -33.08 -31.67
CA TRP A 194 43.98 -34.05 -32.41
C TRP A 194 42.74 -34.47 -31.63
N ILE A 195 42.87 -34.81 -30.34
CA ILE A 195 41.72 -35.15 -29.48
C ILE A 195 40.72 -33.99 -29.43
N LYS A 196 41.21 -32.76 -29.25
CA LYS A 196 40.36 -31.56 -29.22
C LYS A 196 39.61 -31.33 -30.54
N GLU A 197 40.26 -31.57 -31.67
CA GLU A 197 39.64 -31.46 -33.00
C GLU A 197 38.53 -32.52 -33.17
N GLN A 198 38.79 -33.77 -32.78
CA GLN A 198 37.79 -34.84 -32.82
C GLN A 198 36.60 -34.56 -31.90
N MET A 199 36.83 -33.97 -30.73
CA MET A 199 35.78 -33.61 -29.77
C MET A 199 35.01 -32.34 -30.13
N ALA A 200 35.47 -31.53 -31.10
CA ALA A 200 34.89 -30.22 -31.37
C ALA A 200 33.40 -30.28 -31.73
N SER A 201 33.01 -31.26 -32.56
CA SER A 201 31.61 -31.48 -32.92
C SER A 201 30.77 -31.85 -31.70
N ASP A 202 31.23 -32.81 -30.90
CA ASP A 202 30.51 -33.29 -29.72
C ASP A 202 30.35 -32.22 -28.63
N ILE A 203 31.37 -31.38 -28.43
CA ILE A 203 31.29 -30.23 -27.54
C ILE A 203 30.25 -29.23 -28.04
N SER A 204 30.19 -28.97 -29.36
CA SER A 204 29.22 -28.05 -29.94
C SER A 204 27.78 -28.59 -29.82
N GLU A 205 27.57 -29.87 -30.07
CA GLU A 205 26.27 -30.52 -29.94
C GLU A 205 25.82 -30.59 -28.48
N SER A 206 26.75 -30.86 -27.55
CA SER A 206 26.47 -30.85 -26.12
C SER A 206 26.01 -29.47 -25.63
N ARG A 207 26.67 -28.40 -26.08
CA ARG A 207 26.23 -27.02 -25.82
C ARG A 207 24.84 -26.75 -26.38
N ALA A 208 24.56 -27.16 -27.62
CA ALA A 208 23.24 -27.01 -28.22
C ALA A 208 22.15 -27.79 -27.45
N ARG A 209 22.46 -28.99 -26.96
CA ARG A 209 21.55 -29.77 -26.08
C ARG A 209 21.28 -29.07 -24.76
N MET A 210 22.31 -28.47 -24.14
CA MET A 210 22.16 -27.69 -22.91
C MET A 210 21.29 -26.45 -23.11
N ASP A 211 21.48 -25.71 -24.19
CA ASP A 211 20.68 -24.53 -24.52
C ASP A 211 19.20 -24.91 -24.77
N ALA A 212 18.97 -25.98 -25.53
CA ALA A 212 17.63 -26.50 -25.77
C ALA A 212 16.95 -26.97 -24.46
N PHE A 213 17.70 -27.63 -23.57
CA PHE A 213 17.21 -28.07 -22.27
C PHE A 213 16.84 -26.90 -21.35
N GLN A 214 17.66 -25.84 -21.29
CA GLN A 214 17.34 -24.65 -20.50
C GLN A 214 16.06 -23.95 -20.97
N GLN A 215 15.84 -23.91 -22.29
CA GLN A 215 14.62 -23.37 -22.88
C GLN A 215 13.39 -24.22 -22.54
N SER A 216 13.47 -25.54 -22.66
CA SER A 216 12.34 -26.43 -22.35
C SER A 216 12.03 -26.49 -20.85
N LEU A 217 13.07 -26.48 -20.01
CA LEU A 217 12.93 -26.58 -18.55
C LEU A 217 12.15 -25.40 -17.95
N THR A 218 12.34 -24.20 -18.51
CA THR A 218 11.57 -23.01 -18.11
C THR A 218 10.08 -23.17 -18.42
N VAL A 219 9.73 -23.81 -19.53
CA VAL A 219 8.35 -24.04 -19.95
C VAL A 219 7.69 -25.17 -19.15
N ASP A 220 8.42 -26.26 -18.92
CA ASP A 220 7.89 -27.45 -18.23
C ASP A 220 7.64 -27.19 -16.74
N LEU A 221 8.52 -26.44 -16.07
CA LEU A 221 8.30 -26.03 -14.67
C LEU A 221 7.15 -25.03 -14.54
N VAL A 222 6.94 -24.14 -15.52
CA VAL A 222 5.72 -23.30 -15.55
C VAL A 222 4.47 -24.17 -15.65
N LYS A 223 4.48 -25.22 -16.47
CA LYS A 223 3.33 -26.12 -16.64
C LYS A 223 3.08 -27.01 -15.41
N GLU A 224 4.12 -27.59 -14.81
CA GLU A 224 4.03 -28.42 -13.60
C GLU A 224 3.52 -27.62 -12.38
N GLU A 225 3.99 -26.38 -12.21
CA GLU A 225 3.60 -25.57 -11.04
C GLU A 225 2.22 -24.91 -11.18
N THR A 226 1.78 -24.60 -12.40
CA THR A 226 0.58 -23.77 -12.56
C THR A 226 -0.71 -24.56 -12.38
N GLY A 227 -0.95 -25.67 -13.10
CA GLY A 227 -2.20 -26.44 -12.98
C GLY A 227 -3.53 -25.65 -13.03
N LEU A 228 -3.50 -24.34 -13.31
CA LEU A 228 -4.58 -23.36 -13.07
C LEU A 228 -4.44 -22.17 -14.03
N ASP A 229 -5.61 -21.80 -14.54
CA ASP A 229 -5.92 -20.73 -15.49
C ASP A 229 -5.56 -19.34 -14.94
N LEU A 230 -4.76 -18.57 -15.68
CA LEU A 230 -4.20 -17.25 -15.31
C LEU A 230 -5.24 -16.12 -15.25
N THR A 231 -6.54 -16.44 -15.29
CA THR A 231 -7.63 -15.46 -15.41
C THR A 231 -8.26 -15.05 -14.07
N LYS A 232 -7.98 -15.77 -12.97
CA LYS A 232 -8.45 -15.36 -11.64
C LYS A 232 -7.44 -14.44 -10.97
N LYS A 233 -7.61 -13.13 -11.18
CA LYS A 233 -7.18 -12.13 -10.20
C LYS A 233 -7.83 -12.52 -8.86
N GLU A 234 -7.08 -13.11 -7.95
CA GLU A 234 -7.48 -13.20 -6.54
C GLU A 234 -7.68 -11.77 -6.03
N GLN A 235 -8.89 -11.27 -6.17
CA GLN A 235 -9.32 -10.06 -5.48
C GLN A 235 -9.17 -10.34 -3.99
N GLN A 236 -8.43 -9.47 -3.29
CA GLN A 236 -8.17 -9.57 -1.86
C GLN A 236 -9.50 -9.75 -1.09
N PRO A 237 -9.82 -10.95 -0.60
CA PRO A 237 -11.13 -11.20 0.01
C PRO A 237 -11.31 -10.35 1.28
N GLY A 238 -10.24 -10.17 2.06
CA GLY A 238 -10.29 -9.42 3.32
C GLY A 238 -10.49 -7.91 3.19
N GLN A 239 -10.14 -7.27 2.06
CA GLN A 239 -10.39 -5.81 1.89
C GLN A 239 -11.88 -5.54 1.69
N LYS A 240 -12.55 -6.36 0.85
CA LYS A 240 -13.99 -6.23 0.61
C LYS A 240 -14.80 -6.50 1.89
N GLU A 241 -14.38 -7.48 2.68
CA GLU A 241 -15.03 -7.79 3.95
C GLU A 241 -14.87 -6.65 4.98
N LEU A 242 -13.67 -6.07 5.10
CA LEU A 242 -13.43 -4.91 5.95
C LEU A 242 -14.27 -3.70 5.50
N ASP A 243 -14.28 -3.39 4.20
CA ASP A 243 -15.05 -2.28 3.65
C ASP A 243 -16.55 -2.46 3.91
N THR A 244 -17.06 -3.68 3.78
CA THR A 244 -18.47 -4.03 4.06
C THR A 244 -18.81 -3.85 5.54
N LEU A 245 -17.92 -4.30 6.44
CA LEU A 245 -18.09 -4.13 7.88
C LEU A 245 -18.14 -2.64 8.25
N ILE A 246 -17.19 -1.85 7.76
CA ILE A 246 -17.10 -0.41 8.06
C ILE A 246 -18.33 0.33 7.51
N ALA A 247 -18.78 0.02 6.30
CA ALA A 247 -20.00 0.60 5.74
C ALA A 247 -21.25 0.27 6.58
N SER A 248 -21.33 -0.95 7.14
CA SER A 248 -22.42 -1.33 8.05
C SER A 248 -22.39 -0.54 9.36
N MET A 249 -21.21 -0.31 9.93
CA MET A 249 -21.03 0.50 11.14
C MET A 249 -21.37 1.97 10.88
N ASP A 250 -20.94 2.51 9.74
CA ASP A 250 -21.24 3.89 9.33
C ASP A 250 -22.75 4.10 9.20
N THR A 251 -23.47 3.13 8.64
CA THR A 251 -24.94 3.16 8.53
C THR A 251 -25.60 3.16 9.92
N GLN A 252 -25.11 2.35 10.86
CA GLN A 252 -25.63 2.32 12.24
C GLN A 252 -25.35 3.62 12.99
N ILE A 253 -24.14 4.16 12.87
CA ILE A 253 -23.75 5.44 13.47
C ILE A 253 -24.63 6.57 12.91
N GLN A 254 -24.87 6.61 11.61
CA GLN A 254 -25.74 7.62 11.00
C GLN A 254 -27.17 7.56 11.54
N ARG A 255 -27.73 6.36 11.72
CA ARG A 255 -29.06 6.19 12.32
C ARG A 255 -29.09 6.66 13.77
N GLN A 256 -28.10 6.27 14.58
CA GLN A 256 -27.98 6.72 15.97
C GLN A 256 -27.78 8.24 16.08
N ASP A 257 -27.02 8.85 15.16
CA ASP A 257 -26.81 10.31 15.11
C ASP A 257 -28.13 11.03 14.83
N ALA A 258 -28.89 10.56 13.84
CA ALA A 258 -30.20 11.10 13.50
C ALA A 258 -31.21 10.94 14.66
N GLU A 259 -31.26 9.79 15.32
CA GLU A 259 -32.13 9.57 16.49
C GLU A 259 -31.74 10.47 17.67
N THR A 260 -30.43 10.62 17.94
CA THR A 260 -29.92 11.48 19.01
C THR A 260 -30.22 12.96 18.72
N GLN A 261 -30.11 13.39 17.47
CA GLN A 261 -30.47 14.75 17.03
C GLN A 261 -31.98 14.98 17.15
N LYS A 262 -32.79 14.03 16.69
CA LYS A 262 -34.26 14.13 16.81
C LYS A 262 -34.70 14.24 18.27
N LEU A 263 -34.13 13.42 19.16
CA LEU A 263 -34.44 13.50 20.59
C LEU A 263 -34.03 14.86 21.18
N ARG A 264 -32.94 15.45 20.69
CA ARG A 264 -32.53 16.81 21.09
C ARG A 264 -33.53 17.86 20.63
N GLU A 265 -33.98 17.77 19.39
CA GLU A 265 -34.98 18.68 18.83
C GLU A 265 -36.33 18.56 19.57
N GLU A 266 -36.73 17.35 19.95
CA GLU A 266 -37.91 17.12 20.79
C GLU A 266 -37.78 17.84 22.15
N ILE A 267 -36.66 17.66 22.86
CA ILE A 267 -36.40 18.35 24.13
C ILE A 267 -36.44 19.88 23.95
N ASP A 268 -35.79 20.39 22.89
CA ASP A 268 -35.76 21.83 22.63
C ASP A 268 -37.18 22.37 22.28
N SER A 269 -37.99 21.59 21.54
CA SER A 269 -39.39 21.93 21.20
C SER A 269 -40.31 21.91 22.41
N ASP A 270 -40.14 20.94 23.31
CA ASP A 270 -40.91 20.81 24.56
C ASP A 270 -40.66 22.03 25.46
N ILE A 271 -39.40 22.45 25.59
CA ILE A 271 -39.01 23.67 26.31
C ILE A 271 -39.63 24.93 25.65
N LEU A 272 -39.56 25.05 24.32
CA LEU A 272 -40.18 26.17 23.61
C LEU A 272 -41.70 26.24 23.86
N SER A 273 -42.36 25.08 23.92
CA SER A 273 -43.80 24.97 24.16
C SER A 273 -44.16 25.39 25.59
N ALA A 274 -43.37 24.99 26.59
CA ALA A 274 -43.51 25.44 27.97
C ALA A 274 -43.34 26.97 28.10
N ILE A 275 -42.33 27.54 27.43
CA ILE A 275 -42.10 29.00 27.39
C ILE A 275 -43.31 29.71 26.77
N LYS A 276 -43.83 29.21 25.64
CA LYS A 276 -45.02 29.79 24.99
C LYS A 276 -46.22 29.79 25.94
N LYS A 277 -46.47 28.69 26.66
CA LYS A 277 -47.58 28.59 27.63
C LYS A 277 -47.48 29.65 28.73
N ILE A 278 -46.30 29.87 29.28
CA ILE A 278 -46.06 30.92 30.28
C ILE A 278 -46.23 32.31 29.67
N ASN A 279 -45.77 32.49 28.44
CA ASN A 279 -45.86 33.77 27.74
C ASN A 279 -47.31 34.19 27.41
N LEU A 280 -48.22 33.23 27.19
CA LEU A 280 -49.65 33.52 26.99
C LEU A 280 -50.27 34.25 28.19
N THR A 281 -49.80 33.94 29.40
CA THR A 281 -50.29 34.55 30.64
C THR A 281 -49.56 35.85 30.97
N ARG A 282 -48.23 35.89 30.76
CA ARG A 282 -47.39 37.01 31.23
C ARG A 282 -47.11 38.09 30.17
N LYS A 283 -47.36 37.82 28.89
CA LYS A 283 -47.25 38.77 27.76
C LYS A 283 -45.88 39.45 27.63
N TYR A 284 -44.81 38.67 27.59
CA TYR A 284 -43.46 39.14 27.27
C TYR A 284 -43.29 39.40 25.77
N THR A 285 -42.57 40.47 25.43
CA THR A 285 -42.23 40.87 24.06
C THR A 285 -41.12 40.01 23.47
N LEU A 286 -40.11 39.65 24.27
CA LEU A 286 -39.03 38.76 23.86
C LEU A 286 -38.56 37.92 25.06
N VAL A 287 -38.22 36.66 24.79
CA VAL A 287 -37.60 35.76 25.77
C VAL A 287 -36.19 35.46 25.30
N PHE A 288 -35.19 35.83 26.11
CA PHE A 288 -33.78 35.62 25.80
C PHE A 288 -33.29 34.27 26.32
N ARG A 289 -32.66 33.49 25.44
CA ARG A 289 -31.98 32.24 25.76
C ARG A 289 -30.55 32.55 26.25
N ASN A 290 -30.22 32.21 27.49
CA ASN A 290 -28.88 32.35 28.07
C ASN A 290 -28.21 33.72 27.76
N PRO A 291 -28.81 34.85 28.19
CA PRO A 291 -28.27 36.17 27.90
C PRO A 291 -26.87 36.33 28.48
N ARG A 292 -25.95 36.86 27.68
CA ARG A 292 -24.58 37.20 28.10
C ARG A 292 -24.39 38.67 28.45
N ALA A 293 -25.46 39.46 28.35
CA ALA A 293 -25.47 40.87 28.64
C ALA A 293 -26.38 41.15 29.84
N ASN A 294 -26.06 42.19 30.62
CA ASN A 294 -26.87 42.60 31.76
C ASN A 294 -28.15 43.30 31.27
N ILE A 295 -29.26 42.59 31.27
CA ILE A 295 -30.56 43.06 30.79
C ILE A 295 -31.57 43.08 31.94
N SER A 296 -32.37 44.16 32.03
CA SER A 296 -33.50 44.22 32.96
C SER A 296 -34.64 43.39 32.38
N ALA A 297 -34.80 42.17 32.88
CA ALA A 297 -35.77 41.19 32.40
C ALA A 297 -36.21 40.25 33.54
N ASP A 298 -37.42 39.71 33.43
CA ASP A 298 -37.95 38.75 34.39
C ASP A 298 -37.33 37.37 34.15
N ASP A 299 -36.68 36.78 35.16
CA ASP A 299 -36.23 35.39 35.08
C ASP A 299 -37.45 34.46 35.23
N ILE A 300 -37.75 33.69 34.18
CA ILE A 300 -38.85 32.74 34.18
C ILE A 300 -38.36 31.29 34.21
N THR A 301 -37.07 31.05 34.43
CA THR A 301 -36.46 29.71 34.39
C THR A 301 -37.17 28.73 35.30
N ASP A 302 -37.43 29.08 36.56
CA ASP A 302 -38.10 28.18 37.51
C ASP A 302 -39.57 27.91 37.14
N ASP A 303 -40.25 28.88 36.52
CA ASP A 303 -41.63 28.73 36.06
C ASP A 303 -41.69 27.76 34.87
N VAL A 304 -40.74 27.90 33.93
CA VAL A 304 -40.61 27.02 32.76
C VAL A 304 -40.18 25.62 33.19
N GLU A 305 -39.27 25.51 34.16
CA GLU A 305 -38.79 24.23 34.69
C GLU A 305 -39.93 23.38 35.23
N LYS A 306 -40.84 23.97 36.02
CA LYS A 306 -42.04 23.29 36.54
C LYS A 306 -42.93 22.77 35.41
N GLU A 307 -43.12 23.56 34.37
CA GLU A 307 -43.94 23.16 33.23
C GLU A 307 -43.28 22.04 32.40
N VAL A 308 -41.96 22.11 32.20
CA VAL A 308 -41.17 21.08 31.50
C VAL A 308 -41.14 19.76 32.28
N GLN A 309 -41.04 19.80 33.61
CA GLN A 309 -41.10 18.60 34.46
C GLN A 309 -42.49 17.93 34.45
N ASN A 310 -43.54 18.68 34.16
CA ASN A 310 -44.91 18.17 34.05
C ASN A 310 -45.21 17.53 32.68
N ILE A 311 -44.26 17.55 31.74
CA ILE A 311 -44.39 16.85 30.46
C ILE A 311 -44.23 15.35 30.74
N VAL A 312 -45.35 14.64 30.69
CA VAL A 312 -45.41 13.19 30.90
C VAL A 312 -44.67 12.47 29.77
N GLU A 313 -43.93 11.41 30.12
CA GLU A 313 -43.22 10.51 29.18
C GLU A 313 -44.11 9.94 28.08
#